data_AF-A0A1W2TBZ6-F1
#
_entry.id   AF-A0A1W2TBZ6-F1
#
_cell.length_a   1.000
_cell.length_b   1.000
_cell.length_c   1.000
_cell.angle_alpha   90.00
_cell.angle_beta   90.00
_cell.angle_gamma   90.00
#
_symmetry.space_group_name_H-M   'P 1'
#
loop_
_entity.id
_entity.type
_entity.pdbx_description
1 polymer ?
#
loop_
_entity_poly.entity_id
_entity_poly.type
_entity_poly.pdbx_seq_one_letter_code
_entity_poly.pdbx_strand_id
1 'polypeptide(L)'
;MSIWDDAGAIPPMLDIFGLQAHVDKNPDILDAYEPGSGLTPLACALISGNVTTVKLLLQNGASPDKKVLNGRTPMYFAASANGNRRRMIQLLLDENPATFDDAGPSSVGENTPLMEAVKRDDPEAVKLLIQRGASTKKKNAQKKTAKDLVDESKRNSAKVKKELGTSPSRGIGGLITYIKRWALPVLGRFRIFRPLVDIFDAAARSFFGIAILGPLPGQDITEPKTTAEFKKNLENMVNRGGLQKFFPPGSSYVLEVAERATEIKDDPKNILNSPAQVDALAKLALYQPVLYCDDSGSMWDEDNGPGTNKGDRWRSQIELVKIMSDITTRAVPNNGGCHLRFINKNTPDSNDLDKNAIERTFNEYGRGTGATPIGTRLAEHVLDQLVYNDLNLGTQIKRPLLVMCITDGFPTWESAMEGAEVGSSDKFHNEDPDRFRKEIRRCVKLLDDNGYRHETVLFSLSRIGNMTDESHKLEADRFWDGLRSDDQIHDVLFMTEDILDAKFHAKQDQKDLETWMLTTLLSPLQSLLY
;
A
#
# COMPACT_ATOMS: atom_id res chain seq x y z
N MET A 1 -14.98 -13.28 -31.95
CA MET A 1 -13.61 -13.59 -31.49
C MET A 1 -13.76 -14.34 -30.16
N SER A 2 -12.95 -15.36 -29.89
CA SER A 2 -13.05 -16.12 -28.63
C SER A 2 -12.32 -15.38 -27.50
N ILE A 3 -12.62 -15.68 -26.23
CA ILE A 3 -11.90 -15.06 -25.10
C ILE A 3 -10.38 -15.33 -25.16
N TRP A 4 -9.96 -16.48 -25.70
CA TRP A 4 -8.56 -16.85 -25.82
C TRP A 4 -7.85 -16.01 -26.89
N ASP A 5 -8.54 -15.76 -28.01
CA ASP A 5 -8.06 -14.88 -29.08
C ASP A 5 -7.95 -13.43 -28.56
N ASP A 6 -8.98 -12.95 -27.87
CA ASP A 6 -9.01 -11.59 -27.30
C ASP A 6 -7.93 -11.42 -26.22
N ALA A 7 -7.71 -12.46 -25.40
CA ALA A 7 -6.70 -12.45 -24.36
C ALA A 7 -5.26 -12.50 -24.91
N GLY A 8 -5.06 -13.19 -26.04
CA GLY A 8 -3.77 -13.30 -26.73
C GLY A 8 -3.53 -12.21 -27.79
N ALA A 9 -4.48 -11.30 -28.02
CA ALA A 9 -4.39 -10.30 -29.06
C ALA A 9 -3.25 -9.30 -28.82
N ILE A 10 -2.59 -8.90 -29.92
CA ILE A 10 -1.58 -7.84 -29.95
C ILE A 10 -1.99 -6.85 -31.06
N PRO A 11 -2.46 -5.63 -30.73
CA PRO A 11 -2.58 -5.04 -29.39
C PRO A 11 -3.68 -5.70 -28.52
N PRO A 12 -3.70 -5.45 -27.19
CA PRO A 12 -4.72 -5.97 -26.28
C PRO A 12 -6.14 -5.63 -26.75
N MET A 13 -7.00 -6.64 -26.92
CA MET A 13 -8.40 -6.45 -27.35
C MET A 13 -9.42 -6.76 -26.25
N LEU A 14 -9.02 -7.51 -25.21
CA LEU A 14 -9.90 -7.85 -24.10
C LEU A 14 -9.97 -6.71 -23.07
N ASP A 15 -11.08 -5.98 -23.07
CA ASP A 15 -11.46 -5.00 -22.06
C ASP A 15 -12.53 -5.55 -21.11
N ILE A 16 -12.97 -4.72 -20.14
CA ILE A 16 -13.95 -5.14 -19.13
C ILE A 16 -15.32 -5.50 -19.73
N PHE A 17 -15.73 -4.85 -20.82
CA PHE A 17 -17.02 -5.09 -21.47
C PHE A 17 -16.98 -6.39 -22.29
N GLY A 18 -15.89 -6.61 -23.03
CA GLY A 18 -15.64 -7.85 -23.75
C GLY A 18 -15.52 -9.05 -22.80
N LEU A 19 -14.84 -8.86 -21.66
CA LEU A 19 -14.73 -9.88 -20.63
C LEU A 19 -16.10 -10.26 -20.05
N GLN A 20 -16.92 -9.26 -19.67
CA GLN A 20 -18.25 -9.50 -19.14
C GLN A 20 -19.14 -10.24 -20.15
N ALA A 21 -19.08 -9.86 -21.43
CA ALA A 21 -19.84 -10.53 -22.49
C ALA A 21 -19.46 -12.01 -22.70
N HIS A 22 -18.21 -12.40 -22.40
CA HIS A 22 -17.79 -13.81 -22.42
C HIS A 22 -18.26 -14.55 -21.16
N VAL A 23 -18.13 -13.93 -19.98
CA VAL A 23 -18.57 -14.50 -18.69
C VAL A 23 -20.09 -14.71 -18.65
N ASP A 24 -20.88 -13.79 -19.20
CA ASP A 24 -22.34 -13.90 -19.28
C ASP A 24 -22.79 -15.11 -20.10
N LYS A 25 -22.01 -15.49 -21.12
CA LYS A 25 -22.28 -16.67 -21.96
C LYS A 25 -21.82 -17.97 -21.30
N ASN A 26 -20.74 -17.91 -20.53
CA ASN A 26 -20.19 -19.05 -19.81
C ASN A 26 -19.46 -18.58 -18.53
N PRO A 27 -20.06 -18.78 -17.34
CA PRO A 27 -19.47 -18.34 -16.07
C PRO A 27 -18.09 -18.97 -15.77
N ASP A 28 -17.81 -20.16 -16.30
CA ASP A 28 -16.55 -20.88 -16.06
C ASP A 28 -15.46 -20.56 -17.11
N ILE A 29 -15.71 -19.61 -18.01
CA ILE A 29 -14.86 -19.35 -19.17
C ILE A 29 -13.44 -18.90 -18.80
N LEU A 30 -13.24 -18.28 -17.63
CA LEU A 30 -11.95 -17.74 -17.18
C LEU A 30 -10.87 -18.80 -16.96
N ASP A 31 -11.28 -20.03 -16.63
CA ASP A 31 -10.39 -21.18 -16.41
C ASP A 31 -10.62 -22.31 -17.43
N ALA A 32 -11.45 -22.06 -18.44
CA ALA A 32 -11.73 -23.01 -19.50
C ALA A 32 -10.53 -23.21 -20.43
N TYR A 33 -10.40 -24.42 -20.97
CA TYR A 33 -9.36 -24.73 -21.95
C TYR A 33 -9.82 -24.40 -23.36
N GLU A 34 -8.96 -23.72 -24.10
CA GLU A 34 -9.13 -23.53 -25.54
C GLU A 34 -9.06 -24.91 -26.22
N PRO A 35 -10.06 -25.32 -27.03
CA PRO A 35 -10.15 -26.69 -27.54
C PRO A 35 -8.97 -27.21 -28.36
N GLY A 36 -8.24 -26.34 -29.05
CA GLY A 36 -7.13 -26.70 -29.95
C GLY A 36 -5.76 -26.65 -29.29
N SER A 37 -5.52 -25.67 -28.41
CA SER A 37 -4.23 -25.42 -27.77
C SER A 37 -4.16 -25.91 -26.32
N GLY A 38 -5.30 -26.11 -25.67
CA GLY A 38 -5.40 -26.50 -24.26
C GLY A 38 -5.00 -25.39 -23.28
N LEU A 39 -4.90 -24.14 -23.76
CA LEU A 39 -4.53 -22.97 -22.97
C LEU A 39 -5.74 -22.38 -22.22
N THR A 40 -5.49 -21.75 -21.08
CA THR A 40 -6.48 -20.88 -20.41
C THR A 40 -6.39 -19.47 -20.98
N PRO A 41 -7.43 -18.61 -20.82
CA PRO A 41 -7.35 -17.20 -21.20
C PRO A 41 -6.15 -16.50 -20.55
N LEU A 42 -5.88 -16.79 -19.28
CA LEU A 42 -4.72 -16.26 -18.55
C LEU A 42 -3.40 -16.71 -19.20
N ALA A 43 -3.29 -17.97 -19.63
CA ALA A 43 -2.10 -18.46 -20.31
C ALA A 43 -1.89 -17.77 -21.67
N CYS A 44 -2.95 -17.50 -22.45
CA CYS A 44 -2.86 -16.75 -23.71
C CYS A 44 -2.32 -15.32 -23.48
N ALA A 45 -2.81 -14.63 -22.43
CA ALA A 45 -2.35 -13.29 -22.07
C ALA A 45 -0.87 -13.29 -21.61
N LEU A 46 -0.46 -14.30 -20.83
CA LEU A 46 0.91 -14.46 -20.36
C LEU A 46 1.90 -14.76 -21.50
N ILE A 47 1.52 -15.63 -22.44
CA ILE A 47 2.32 -15.94 -23.63
C ILE A 47 2.53 -14.68 -24.48
N SER A 48 1.49 -13.86 -24.59
CA SER A 48 1.50 -12.65 -25.41
C SER A 48 2.15 -11.45 -24.71
N GLY A 49 2.51 -11.58 -23.43
CA GLY A 49 3.14 -10.50 -22.66
C GLY A 49 2.19 -9.35 -22.31
N ASN A 50 0.87 -9.58 -22.37
CA ASN A 50 -0.17 -8.57 -22.24
C ASN A 50 -0.52 -8.34 -20.77
N VAL A 51 0.22 -7.45 -20.12
CA VAL A 51 0.09 -7.12 -18.69
C VAL A 51 -1.32 -6.65 -18.33
N THR A 52 -1.94 -5.82 -19.17
CA THR A 52 -3.27 -5.25 -18.91
C THR A 52 -4.32 -6.36 -18.85
N THR A 53 -4.30 -7.28 -19.81
CA THR A 53 -5.21 -8.42 -19.83
C THR A 53 -4.89 -9.43 -18.72
N VAL A 54 -3.62 -9.66 -18.37
CA VAL A 54 -3.25 -10.49 -17.20
C VAL A 54 -3.86 -9.91 -15.93
N LYS A 55 -3.70 -8.59 -15.69
CA LYS A 55 -4.29 -7.90 -14.54
C LYS A 55 -5.82 -8.02 -14.56
N LEU A 56 -6.45 -7.76 -15.70
CA LEU A 56 -7.91 -7.83 -15.87
C LEU A 56 -8.44 -9.24 -15.55
N LEU A 57 -7.83 -10.30 -16.08
CA LEU A 57 -8.27 -11.67 -15.84
C LEU A 57 -8.09 -12.09 -14.38
N LEU A 58 -6.96 -11.76 -13.74
CA LEU A 58 -6.71 -12.09 -12.33
C LEU A 58 -7.68 -11.36 -11.39
N GLN A 59 -7.93 -10.07 -11.64
CA GLN A 59 -8.88 -9.25 -10.87
C GLN A 59 -10.32 -9.76 -10.97
N ASN A 60 -10.67 -10.46 -12.06
CA ASN A 60 -12.00 -11.03 -12.29
C ASN A 60 -12.09 -12.53 -11.97
N GLY A 61 -11.07 -13.11 -11.33
CA GLY A 61 -11.15 -14.46 -10.76
C GLY A 61 -10.52 -15.58 -11.57
N ALA A 62 -9.76 -15.28 -12.62
CA ALA A 62 -8.94 -16.30 -13.29
C ALA A 62 -7.92 -16.89 -12.30
N SER A 63 -7.76 -18.22 -12.32
CA SER A 63 -6.91 -18.92 -11.35
C SER A 63 -5.42 -18.76 -11.68
N PRO A 64 -4.58 -18.30 -10.74
CA PRO A 64 -3.13 -18.20 -10.93
C PRO A 64 -2.43 -19.56 -10.87
N ASP A 65 -3.14 -20.62 -10.47
CA ASP A 65 -2.62 -21.99 -10.28
C ASP A 65 -3.09 -22.98 -11.36
N LYS A 66 -4.03 -22.56 -12.22
CA LYS A 66 -4.62 -23.45 -13.23
C LYS A 66 -3.58 -23.83 -14.28
N LYS A 67 -3.10 -25.07 -14.19
CA LYS A 67 -2.21 -25.67 -15.19
C LYS A 67 -2.97 -25.84 -16.50
N VAL A 68 -2.31 -25.52 -17.61
CA VAL A 68 -2.83 -25.83 -18.95
C VAL A 68 -2.70 -27.33 -19.23
N LEU A 69 -3.31 -27.85 -20.29
CA LEU A 69 -3.38 -29.31 -20.54
C LEU A 69 -2.00 -30.00 -20.64
N ASN A 70 -0.96 -29.28 -21.04
CA ASN A 70 0.40 -29.83 -21.09
C ASN A 70 1.13 -29.84 -19.74
N GLY A 71 0.50 -29.36 -18.66
CA GLY A 71 1.03 -29.36 -17.30
C GLY A 71 1.84 -28.12 -16.89
N ARG A 72 1.99 -27.11 -17.76
CA ARG A 72 2.67 -25.85 -17.42
C ARG A 72 1.78 -24.95 -16.55
N THR A 73 2.39 -24.31 -15.54
CA THR A 73 1.70 -23.34 -14.66
C THR A 73 1.67 -21.93 -15.27
N PRO A 74 0.74 -21.06 -14.84
CA PRO A 74 0.79 -19.64 -15.21
C PRO A 74 2.13 -18.99 -14.84
N MET A 75 2.70 -19.31 -13.67
CA MET A 75 4.02 -18.79 -13.27
C MET A 75 5.15 -19.22 -14.22
N TYR A 76 5.10 -20.45 -14.74
CA TYR A 76 6.03 -20.92 -15.76
C TYR A 76 5.92 -20.06 -17.03
N PHE A 77 4.71 -19.76 -17.50
CA PHE A 77 4.51 -18.91 -18.68
C PHE A 77 5.06 -17.50 -18.45
N ALA A 78 4.75 -16.89 -17.30
CA ALA A 78 5.27 -15.57 -16.94
C ALA A 78 6.80 -15.52 -16.91
N ALA A 79 7.46 -16.54 -16.36
CA ALA A 79 8.92 -16.64 -16.34
C ALA A 79 9.54 -16.88 -17.73
N SER A 80 8.81 -17.57 -18.61
CA SER A 80 9.25 -17.88 -19.98
C SER A 80 8.98 -16.78 -21.02
N ALA A 81 8.22 -15.74 -20.66
CA ALA A 81 7.76 -14.74 -21.62
C ALA A 81 8.91 -13.89 -22.18
N ASN A 82 8.74 -13.37 -23.39
CA ASN A 82 9.80 -12.60 -24.07
C ASN A 82 9.85 -11.13 -23.61
N GLY A 83 8.79 -10.60 -22.99
CA GLY A 83 8.69 -9.23 -22.48
C GLY A 83 7.79 -9.15 -21.25
N ASN A 84 7.87 -8.04 -20.50
CA ASN A 84 7.05 -7.77 -19.30
C ASN A 84 7.10 -8.83 -18.18
N ARG A 85 8.08 -9.75 -18.19
CA ARG A 85 8.20 -10.88 -17.25
C ARG A 85 8.08 -10.44 -15.80
N ARG A 86 8.88 -9.45 -15.37
CA ARG A 86 8.86 -8.91 -14.00
C ARG A 86 7.44 -8.56 -13.54
N ARG A 87 6.70 -7.82 -14.37
CA ARG A 87 5.36 -7.36 -14.02
C ARG A 87 4.34 -8.49 -14.00
N MET A 88 4.43 -9.45 -14.92
CA MET A 88 3.55 -10.62 -14.92
C MET A 88 3.84 -11.57 -13.76
N ILE A 89 5.11 -11.80 -13.43
CA ILE A 89 5.53 -12.55 -12.24
C ILE A 89 5.01 -11.85 -10.99
N GLN A 90 5.16 -10.53 -10.89
CA GLN A 90 4.62 -9.76 -9.76
C GLN A 90 3.10 -9.94 -9.64
N LEU A 91 2.35 -9.73 -10.73
CA LEU A 91 0.90 -9.90 -10.73
C LEU A 91 0.48 -11.31 -10.30
N LEU A 92 1.17 -12.36 -10.76
CA LEU A 92 0.88 -13.71 -10.30
C LEU A 92 1.30 -13.94 -8.85
N LEU A 93 2.44 -13.41 -8.39
CA LEU A 93 2.89 -13.54 -7.00
C LEU A 93 1.99 -12.77 -6.02
N ASP A 94 1.41 -11.65 -6.45
CA ASP A 94 0.42 -10.87 -5.71
C ASP A 94 -0.87 -11.65 -5.48
N GLU A 95 -1.05 -12.76 -6.19
CA GLU A 95 -2.15 -13.69 -6.07
C GLU A 95 -1.82 -14.94 -5.25
N ASN A 96 -0.60 -15.03 -4.72
CA ASN A 96 -0.05 -16.11 -3.89
C ASN A 96 -0.36 -17.53 -4.44
N PRO A 97 0.13 -17.86 -5.66
CA PRO A 97 -0.14 -19.15 -6.27
C PRO A 97 0.56 -20.25 -5.48
N ALA A 98 -0.13 -21.33 -5.14
CA ALA A 98 0.50 -22.49 -4.50
C ALA A 98 1.55 -23.15 -5.42
N THR A 99 1.42 -22.96 -6.74
CA THR A 99 2.24 -23.59 -7.77
C THR A 99 3.38 -22.69 -8.29
N PHE A 100 3.67 -21.56 -7.63
CA PHE A 100 4.66 -20.58 -8.13
C PHE A 100 6.09 -21.14 -8.26
N ASP A 101 6.42 -22.17 -7.48
CA ASP A 101 7.73 -22.86 -7.51
C ASP A 101 7.61 -24.30 -8.09
N ASP A 102 6.48 -24.66 -8.68
CA ASP A 102 6.30 -25.99 -9.30
C ASP A 102 7.22 -26.17 -10.51
N ALA A 103 7.76 -27.38 -10.67
CA ALA A 103 8.47 -27.73 -11.89
C ALA A 103 7.48 -27.83 -13.07
N GLY A 104 7.92 -27.39 -14.25
CA GLY A 104 7.21 -27.66 -15.50
C GLY A 104 7.17 -29.15 -15.83
N PRO A 105 6.41 -29.56 -16.86
CA PRO A 105 6.36 -30.94 -17.33
C PRO A 105 7.70 -31.41 -17.92
N SER A 106 7.86 -32.72 -18.09
CA SER A 106 9.07 -33.30 -18.71
C SER A 106 9.33 -32.80 -20.14
N SER A 107 8.29 -32.36 -20.86
CA SER A 107 8.40 -31.75 -22.19
C SER A 107 9.18 -30.42 -22.22
N VAL A 108 9.40 -29.79 -21.05
CA VAL A 108 10.25 -28.60 -20.90
C VAL A 108 11.46 -28.85 -19.99
N GLY A 109 11.81 -30.12 -19.81
CA GLY A 109 12.95 -30.55 -19.00
C GLY A 109 12.74 -30.38 -17.50
N GLU A 110 11.50 -30.27 -17.02
CA GLU A 110 11.19 -30.13 -15.57
C GLU A 110 11.83 -28.90 -14.92
N ASN A 111 12.00 -27.82 -15.70
CA ASN A 111 12.50 -26.56 -15.18
C ASN A 111 11.44 -25.87 -14.30
N THR A 112 11.85 -25.32 -13.15
CA THR A 112 11.01 -24.43 -12.35
C THR A 112 10.93 -23.03 -12.97
N PRO A 113 9.96 -22.18 -12.59
CA PRO A 113 9.92 -20.79 -13.01
C PRO A 113 11.21 -20.02 -12.70
N LEU A 114 11.86 -20.31 -11.56
CA LEU A 114 13.18 -19.74 -11.23
C LEU A 114 14.25 -20.16 -12.24
N MET A 115 14.29 -21.44 -12.63
CA MET A 115 15.25 -21.94 -13.64
C MET A 115 15.01 -21.32 -15.01
N GLU A 116 13.75 -21.11 -15.40
CA GLU A 116 13.45 -20.44 -16.66
C GLU A 116 13.83 -18.95 -16.62
N ALA A 117 13.57 -18.24 -15.51
CA ALA A 117 14.04 -16.87 -15.31
C ALA A 117 15.57 -16.75 -15.41
N VAL A 118 16.30 -17.73 -14.87
CA VAL A 118 17.77 -17.84 -15.02
C VAL A 118 18.16 -18.04 -16.48
N LYS A 119 17.54 -18.98 -17.20
CA LYS A 119 17.83 -19.23 -18.62
C LYS A 119 17.51 -18.02 -19.51
N ARG A 120 16.57 -17.17 -19.10
CA ARG A 120 16.22 -15.91 -19.75
C ARG A 120 17.10 -14.73 -19.37
N ASP A 121 18.10 -14.96 -18.50
CA ASP A 121 19.09 -13.97 -18.07
C ASP A 121 18.44 -12.70 -17.49
N ASP A 122 17.42 -12.89 -16.63
CA ASP A 122 16.57 -11.84 -16.05
C ASP A 122 16.77 -11.73 -14.52
N PRO A 123 17.68 -10.84 -14.05
CA PRO A 123 17.97 -10.69 -12.62
C PRO A 123 16.77 -10.27 -11.79
N GLU A 124 15.87 -9.44 -12.33
CA GLU A 124 14.72 -8.92 -11.59
C GLU A 124 13.68 -10.02 -11.36
N ALA A 125 13.42 -10.84 -12.37
CA ALA A 125 12.57 -12.02 -12.22
C ALA A 125 13.14 -13.02 -11.20
N VAL A 126 14.47 -13.23 -11.23
CA VAL A 126 15.18 -14.09 -10.26
C VAL A 126 15.04 -13.54 -8.84
N LYS A 127 15.31 -12.24 -8.65
CA LYS A 127 15.19 -11.56 -7.35
C LYS A 127 13.78 -11.71 -6.76
N LEU A 128 12.74 -11.43 -7.55
CA LEU A 128 11.34 -11.55 -7.09
C LEU A 128 10.98 -12.97 -6.66
N LEU A 129 11.35 -13.99 -7.45
CA LEU A 129 11.06 -15.38 -7.13
C LEU A 129 11.82 -15.84 -5.87
N ILE A 130 13.09 -15.43 -5.69
CA ILE A 130 13.88 -15.73 -4.49
C ILE A 130 13.31 -15.05 -3.25
N GLN A 131 12.93 -13.77 -3.35
CA GLN A 131 12.28 -13.03 -2.26
C GLN A 131 10.98 -13.70 -1.81
N ARG A 132 10.22 -14.29 -2.73
CA ARG A 132 9.01 -15.08 -2.41
C ARG A 132 9.28 -16.55 -2.05
N GLY A 133 10.55 -16.95 -1.92
CA GLY A 133 10.93 -18.26 -1.39
C GLY A 133 11.04 -19.39 -2.42
N ALA A 134 11.21 -19.08 -3.72
CA ALA A 134 11.47 -20.10 -4.73
C ALA A 134 12.75 -20.89 -4.42
N SER A 135 12.69 -22.21 -4.60
CA SER A 135 13.79 -23.09 -4.19
C SER A 135 14.95 -23.05 -5.17
N THR A 136 16.11 -22.57 -4.71
CA THR A 136 17.38 -22.66 -5.45
C THR A 136 17.93 -24.09 -5.53
N LYS A 137 17.35 -25.03 -4.78
CA LYS A 137 17.86 -26.41 -4.61
C LYS A 137 17.11 -27.45 -5.43
N LYS A 138 15.95 -27.11 -6.01
CA LYS A 138 15.22 -28.02 -6.91
C LYS A 138 16.10 -28.39 -8.11
N LYS A 139 15.95 -29.62 -8.59
CA LYS A 139 16.69 -30.15 -9.74
C LYS A 139 15.74 -30.46 -10.87
N ASN A 140 16.12 -30.08 -12.09
CA ASN A 140 15.37 -30.38 -13.30
C ASN A 140 15.66 -31.81 -13.80
N ALA A 141 15.13 -32.18 -14.98
CA ALA A 141 15.31 -33.51 -15.57
C ALA A 141 16.79 -33.85 -15.83
N GLN A 142 17.64 -32.85 -16.11
CA GLN A 142 19.10 -33.01 -16.27
C GLN A 142 19.87 -33.00 -14.93
N LYS A 143 19.16 -33.06 -13.80
CA LYS A 143 19.72 -32.98 -12.44
C LYS A 143 20.43 -31.65 -12.12
N LYS A 144 20.16 -30.60 -12.89
CA LYS A 144 20.72 -29.25 -12.71
C LYS A 144 19.81 -28.38 -11.83
N THR A 145 20.42 -27.59 -10.96
CA THR A 145 19.76 -26.55 -10.16
C THR A 145 19.71 -25.21 -10.91
N ALA A 146 18.94 -24.24 -10.38
CA ALA A 146 18.94 -22.87 -10.92
C ALA A 146 20.37 -22.27 -10.97
N LYS A 147 21.23 -22.61 -10.01
CA LYS A 147 22.63 -22.15 -9.98
C LYS A 147 23.49 -22.82 -11.06
N ASP A 148 23.28 -24.11 -11.32
CA ASP A 148 24.03 -24.86 -12.34
C ASP A 148 23.71 -24.36 -13.76
N LEU A 149 22.50 -23.83 -13.98
CA LEU A 149 22.06 -23.29 -15.27
C LEU A 149 22.65 -21.91 -15.60
N VAL A 150 23.26 -21.21 -14.64
CA VAL A 150 23.83 -19.87 -14.87
C VAL A 150 25.08 -19.91 -15.74
N ASP A 151 25.81 -21.03 -15.73
CA ASP A 151 27.12 -21.17 -16.38
C ASP A 151 27.04 -21.57 -17.87
N GLU A 152 25.84 -21.60 -18.46
CA GLU A 152 25.58 -21.96 -19.86
C GLU A 152 25.51 -20.75 -20.85
N SER A 153 25.97 -19.52 -20.46
CA SER A 153 26.14 -18.25 -21.26
C SER A 153 24.89 -17.34 -21.50
N LYS A 154 24.88 -15.98 -21.67
CA LYS A 154 25.83 -14.81 -21.63
C LYS A 154 25.04 -13.46 -21.68
N ARG A 155 24.94 -12.69 -20.57
CA ARG A 155 24.92 -11.19 -20.52
C ARG A 155 24.89 -10.64 -19.08
N ASN A 156 24.00 -11.15 -18.23
CA ASN A 156 23.75 -10.71 -16.86
C ASN A 156 24.12 -11.77 -15.81
N SER A 157 24.89 -12.80 -16.18
CA SER A 157 25.23 -13.94 -15.30
C SER A 157 25.80 -13.52 -13.94
N ALA A 158 26.59 -12.45 -13.86
CA ALA A 158 27.08 -11.90 -12.59
C ALA A 158 25.95 -11.36 -11.69
N LYS A 159 24.97 -10.64 -12.27
CA LYS A 159 23.79 -10.14 -11.55
C LYS A 159 22.88 -11.30 -11.14
N VAL A 160 22.62 -12.24 -12.03
CA VAL A 160 21.82 -13.45 -11.70
C VAL A 160 22.48 -14.27 -10.59
N LYS A 161 23.82 -14.45 -10.60
CA LYS A 161 24.55 -15.11 -9.50
C LYS A 161 24.40 -14.36 -8.18
N LYS A 162 24.44 -13.02 -8.23
CA LYS A 162 24.23 -12.17 -7.05
C LYS A 162 22.83 -12.39 -6.47
N GLU A 163 21.79 -12.35 -7.30
CA GLU A 163 20.40 -12.52 -6.85
C GLU A 163 20.10 -13.96 -6.38
N LEU A 164 20.74 -14.99 -6.94
CA LEU A 164 20.64 -16.36 -6.42
C LEU A 164 21.34 -16.57 -5.07
N GLY A 165 22.24 -15.66 -4.69
CA GLY A 165 22.95 -15.66 -3.41
C GLY A 165 22.25 -14.85 -2.32
N THR A 166 21.19 -14.09 -2.65
CA THR A 166 20.41 -13.38 -1.64
C THR A 166 19.56 -14.38 -0.86
N SER A 167 19.52 -14.22 0.47
CA SER A 167 18.61 -14.99 1.31
C SER A 167 17.21 -14.38 1.22
N PRO A 168 16.13 -15.18 1.30
CA PRO A 168 14.77 -14.65 1.31
C PRO A 168 14.66 -13.58 2.39
N SER A 169 14.32 -12.35 2.01
CA SER A 169 13.85 -11.38 2.99
C SER A 169 12.59 -11.98 3.61
N ARG A 170 12.55 -12.10 4.94
CA ARG A 170 11.30 -12.37 5.67
C ARG A 170 10.42 -11.13 5.56
N GLY A 171 9.85 -10.90 4.38
CA GLY A 171 9.07 -9.72 4.04
C GLY A 171 7.67 -10.12 3.61
N ILE A 172 6.76 -10.14 4.58
CA ILE A 172 5.35 -9.70 4.67
C ILE A 172 4.43 -9.73 3.42
N GLY A 173 4.93 -9.66 2.19
CA GLY A 173 4.12 -9.64 0.96
C GLY A 173 3.24 -10.86 0.71
N GLY A 174 3.49 -11.99 1.38
CA GLY A 174 2.65 -13.19 1.29
C GLY A 174 1.44 -13.20 2.23
N LEU A 175 1.49 -12.48 3.36
CA LEU A 175 0.43 -12.52 4.38
C LEU A 175 -0.77 -11.65 3.97
N ILE A 176 -0.52 -10.46 3.42
CA ILE A 176 -1.55 -9.50 2.99
C ILE A 176 -2.42 -10.09 1.86
N THR A 177 -1.81 -10.89 0.98
CA THR A 177 -2.52 -11.61 -0.10
C THR A 177 -3.29 -12.84 0.39
N TYR A 178 -2.75 -13.60 1.36
CA TYR A 178 -3.42 -14.79 1.93
C TYR A 178 -4.82 -14.48 2.47
N ILE A 179 -4.96 -13.33 3.13
CA ILE A 179 -6.23 -12.84 3.69
C ILE A 179 -7.22 -12.46 2.58
N LYS A 180 -6.75 -11.76 1.53
CA LYS A 180 -7.61 -11.25 0.46
C LYS A 180 -8.24 -12.38 -0.38
N ARG A 181 -7.61 -13.57 -0.48
CA ARG A 181 -8.01 -14.58 -1.48
C ARG A 181 -8.44 -15.96 -0.95
N TRP A 182 -8.03 -16.38 0.25
CA TRP A 182 -8.42 -17.71 0.78
C TRP A 182 -9.54 -17.67 1.82
N ALA A 183 -9.66 -16.58 2.59
CA ALA A 183 -10.70 -16.46 3.62
C ALA A 183 -12.10 -16.21 3.03
N LEU A 184 -12.22 -15.44 1.95
CA LEU A 184 -13.50 -15.02 1.36
C LEU A 184 -14.26 -16.11 0.57
N PRO A 185 -13.64 -16.97 -0.26
CA PRO A 185 -14.38 -17.95 -1.06
C PRO A 185 -14.89 -19.18 -0.27
N VAL A 186 -14.21 -19.53 0.83
CA VAL A 186 -14.62 -20.66 1.68
C VAL A 186 -15.93 -20.35 2.43
N LEU A 187 -16.16 -19.08 2.76
CA LEU A 187 -17.35 -18.64 3.49
C LEU A 187 -18.61 -18.51 2.61
N GLY A 188 -18.47 -18.30 1.30
CA GLY A 188 -19.59 -18.31 0.36
C GLY A 188 -20.20 -19.70 0.10
N ARG A 189 -19.52 -20.78 0.52
CA ARG A 189 -19.91 -22.17 0.21
C ARG A 189 -20.75 -22.86 1.29
N PHE A 190 -20.85 -22.32 2.51
CA PHE A 190 -21.53 -22.98 3.64
C PHE A 190 -22.66 -22.12 4.22
N ARG A 191 -23.89 -22.34 3.75
CA ARG A 191 -25.14 -21.75 4.27
C ARG A 191 -25.47 -22.23 5.69
N ILE A 192 -24.88 -21.65 6.75
CA ILE A 192 -25.32 -21.93 8.14
C ILE A 192 -25.34 -20.64 8.99
N PHE A 193 -26.52 -20.29 9.49
CA PHE A 193 -26.80 -19.21 10.45
C PHE A 193 -26.69 -19.74 11.91
N ARG A 194 -25.85 -19.06 12.73
CA ARG A 194 -25.82 -18.85 14.22
C ARG A 194 -25.94 -20.05 15.21
N PRO A 195 -25.39 -19.97 16.46
CA PRO A 195 -25.18 -18.76 17.30
C PRO A 195 -23.76 -18.55 17.88
N LEU A 196 -23.29 -17.31 17.91
CA LEU A 196 -22.52 -16.65 19.00
C LEU A 196 -22.12 -15.24 18.52
N VAL A 197 -22.40 -14.23 19.34
CA VAL A 197 -22.53 -12.82 18.95
C VAL A 197 -21.36 -11.94 19.37
N ASP A 198 -20.36 -12.43 20.09
CA ASP A 198 -19.54 -11.51 20.90
C ASP A 198 -18.06 -11.35 20.53
N ILE A 199 -17.63 -11.55 19.28
CA ILE A 199 -16.23 -11.29 18.89
C ILE A 199 -16.13 -10.52 17.56
N PHE A 200 -16.27 -9.19 17.67
CA PHE A 200 -15.59 -8.16 16.83
C PHE A 200 -16.02 -7.96 15.36
N ASP A 201 -17.32 -8.02 15.11
CA ASP A 201 -18.07 -7.42 13.99
C ASP A 201 -17.69 -7.84 12.55
N ALA A 202 -18.57 -8.67 11.97
CA ALA A 202 -18.48 -9.18 10.61
C ALA A 202 -18.85 -8.12 9.54
N ALA A 203 -19.48 -7.01 9.92
CA ALA A 203 -19.72 -5.88 9.01
C ALA A 203 -18.41 -5.19 8.61
N ALA A 204 -17.48 -5.02 9.56
CA ALA A 204 -16.15 -4.46 9.31
C ALA A 204 -15.26 -5.39 8.45
N ARG A 205 -15.42 -6.71 8.58
CA ARG A 205 -14.67 -7.72 7.80
C ARG A 205 -15.18 -7.89 6.37
N SER A 206 -16.49 -7.69 6.15
CA SER A 206 -17.14 -7.78 4.84
C SER A 206 -16.85 -6.56 3.95
N PHE A 207 -16.74 -5.37 4.54
CA PHE A 207 -16.62 -4.11 3.78
C PHE A 207 -15.19 -3.68 3.43
N PHE A 208 -14.16 -4.15 4.14
CA PHE A 208 -12.83 -3.52 4.06
C PHE A 208 -11.67 -4.36 3.55
N GLY A 209 -11.78 -5.68 3.42
CA GLY A 209 -10.66 -6.48 2.88
C GLY A 209 -9.34 -6.30 3.64
N ILE A 210 -9.38 -5.87 4.89
CA ILE A 210 -8.24 -5.71 5.80
C ILE A 210 -8.39 -6.75 6.91
N ALA A 211 -7.43 -7.66 7.05
CA ALA A 211 -7.29 -8.38 8.31
C ALA A 211 -6.86 -7.37 9.37
N ILE A 212 -7.73 -7.16 10.35
CA ILE A 212 -7.43 -6.31 11.48
C ILE A 212 -6.84 -7.18 12.60
N LEU A 213 -5.66 -6.75 13.05
CA LEU A 213 -5.08 -6.89 14.39
C LEU A 213 -5.16 -8.30 14.99
N GLY A 214 -4.38 -9.24 14.46
CA GLY A 214 -3.89 -10.36 15.26
C GLY A 214 -2.49 -10.03 15.74
N PRO A 215 -2.15 -10.13 17.04
CA PRO A 215 -0.75 -10.08 17.45
C PRO A 215 0.03 -11.17 16.72
N LEU A 216 1.31 -10.92 16.43
CA LEU A 216 2.25 -11.98 16.09
C LEU A 216 2.12 -13.13 17.09
N PRO A 217 2.11 -14.40 16.67
CA PRO A 217 2.03 -15.52 17.59
C PRO A 217 3.16 -15.45 18.65
N GLY A 218 2.80 -15.12 19.89
CA GLY A 218 3.64 -15.30 21.08
C GLY A 218 4.40 -14.08 21.64
N GLN A 219 4.21 -12.85 21.15
CA GLN A 219 4.89 -11.66 21.73
C GLN A 219 3.96 -10.60 22.31
N ASP A 220 2.96 -10.16 21.55
CA ASP A 220 1.97 -9.18 22.01
C ASP A 220 0.81 -9.87 22.74
N ILE A 221 0.27 -9.17 23.74
CA ILE A 221 -0.94 -9.55 24.46
C ILE A 221 -2.14 -9.15 23.59
N THR A 222 -2.99 -10.10 23.23
CA THR A 222 -4.14 -9.89 22.33
C THR A 222 -5.19 -8.96 22.91
N GLU A 223 -5.44 -9.04 24.22
CA GLU A 223 -6.42 -8.22 24.92
C GLU A 223 -5.79 -7.54 26.14
N PRO A 224 -4.92 -6.54 25.93
CA PRO A 224 -4.31 -5.80 27.03
C PRO A 224 -5.38 -4.99 27.79
N LYS A 225 -5.36 -5.08 29.11
CA LYS A 225 -6.33 -4.42 30.00
C LYS A 225 -5.66 -3.50 31.00
N THR A 226 -4.41 -3.76 31.35
CA THR A 226 -3.66 -2.98 32.34
C THR A 226 -2.56 -2.15 31.68
N THR A 227 -2.13 -1.08 32.36
CA THR A 227 -1.00 -0.24 31.94
C THR A 227 0.25 -1.07 31.64
N ALA A 228 0.54 -2.10 32.45
CA ALA A 228 1.68 -2.97 32.24
C ALA A 228 1.58 -3.78 30.93
N GLU A 229 0.38 -4.22 30.56
CA GLU A 229 0.14 -5.00 29.34
C GLU A 229 0.21 -4.11 28.09
N PHE A 230 -0.41 -2.93 28.12
CA PHE A 230 -0.29 -1.94 27.04
C PHE A 230 1.18 -1.51 26.86
N LYS A 231 1.88 -1.19 27.95
CA LYS A 231 3.30 -0.83 27.92
C LYS A 231 4.14 -1.94 27.27
N LYS A 232 3.90 -3.21 27.63
CA LYS A 232 4.61 -4.34 27.02
C LYS A 232 4.39 -4.42 25.51
N ASN A 233 3.15 -4.27 25.04
CA ASN A 233 2.86 -4.26 23.61
C ASN A 233 3.53 -3.09 22.87
N LEU A 234 3.56 -1.91 23.49
CA LEU A 234 4.26 -0.74 22.95
C LEU A 234 5.78 -0.98 22.89
N GLU A 235 6.39 -1.51 23.95
CA GLU A 235 7.81 -1.86 23.98
C GLU A 235 8.16 -2.92 22.92
N ASN A 236 7.28 -3.91 22.70
CA ASN A 236 7.44 -4.88 21.62
C ASN A 236 7.42 -4.21 20.24
N MET A 237 6.49 -3.28 20.00
CA MET A 237 6.43 -2.53 18.73
C MET A 237 7.67 -1.65 18.54
N VAL A 238 8.10 -0.93 19.58
CA VAL A 238 9.33 -0.12 19.57
C VAL A 238 10.53 -1.00 19.20
N ASN A 239 10.61 -2.21 19.77
CA ASN A 239 11.69 -3.14 19.47
C ASN A 239 11.66 -3.69 18.05
N ARG A 240 10.48 -4.08 17.56
CA ARG A 240 10.28 -4.56 16.18
C ARG A 240 10.61 -3.50 15.14
N GLY A 241 10.14 -2.28 15.37
CA GLY A 241 10.33 -1.14 14.46
C GLY A 241 11.69 -0.46 14.53
N GLY A 242 12.55 -0.87 15.46
CA GLY A 242 13.83 -0.19 15.67
C GLY A 242 13.68 1.26 16.15
N LEU A 243 12.63 1.56 16.92
CA LEU A 243 12.28 2.91 17.37
C LEU A 243 12.96 3.29 18.70
N GLN A 244 13.92 2.51 19.18
CA GLN A 244 14.58 2.73 20.48
C GLN A 244 15.34 4.06 20.55
N LYS A 245 15.74 4.62 19.41
CA LYS A 245 16.31 5.99 19.35
C LYS A 245 15.34 7.03 19.92
N PHE A 246 14.04 6.86 19.68
CA PHE A 246 12.99 7.75 20.15
C PHE A 246 12.45 7.32 21.52
N PHE A 247 12.35 6.01 21.72
CA PHE A 247 11.76 5.40 22.90
C PHE A 247 12.75 4.39 23.52
N PRO A 248 13.76 4.86 24.25
CA PRO A 248 14.72 3.96 24.89
C PRO A 248 14.03 3.07 25.95
N PRO A 249 14.64 1.94 26.35
CA PRO A 249 14.09 1.10 27.41
C PRO A 249 13.76 1.91 28.68
N GLY A 250 12.52 1.81 29.15
CA GLY A 250 12.04 2.62 30.28
C GLY A 250 11.61 4.05 29.92
N SER A 251 11.41 4.37 28.64
CA SER A 251 10.88 5.66 28.16
C SER A 251 9.63 6.07 28.95
N SER A 252 9.67 7.28 29.54
CA SER A 252 8.52 7.85 30.25
C SER A 252 7.34 8.06 29.31
N TYR A 253 7.61 8.46 28.06
CA TYR A 253 6.57 8.65 27.05
C TYR A 253 5.79 7.36 26.75
N VAL A 254 6.48 6.21 26.62
CA VAL A 254 5.81 4.92 26.42
C VAL A 254 4.94 4.53 27.62
N LEU A 255 5.39 4.85 28.84
CA LEU A 255 4.60 4.65 30.05
C LEU A 255 3.37 5.58 30.05
N GLU A 256 3.53 6.86 29.76
CA GLU A 256 2.44 7.85 29.70
C GLU A 256 1.39 7.45 28.64
N VAL A 257 1.80 6.96 27.47
CA VAL A 257 0.89 6.43 26.44
C VAL A 257 0.13 5.20 26.96
N ALA A 258 0.79 4.30 27.69
CA ALA A 258 0.15 3.12 28.26
C ALA A 258 -0.84 3.45 29.41
N GLU A 259 -0.52 4.45 30.22
CA GLU A 259 -1.42 5.00 31.25
C GLU A 259 -2.64 5.62 30.57
N ARG A 260 -2.42 6.45 29.55
CA ARG A 260 -3.49 7.05 28.76
C ARG A 260 -4.37 6.00 28.07
N ALA A 261 -3.77 4.95 27.52
CA ALA A 261 -4.49 3.81 26.96
C ALA A 261 -5.42 3.17 27.98
N THR A 262 -4.95 2.97 29.21
CA THR A 262 -5.74 2.42 30.31
C THR A 262 -6.95 3.32 30.63
N GLU A 263 -6.73 4.64 30.71
CA GLU A 263 -7.80 5.63 30.95
C GLU A 263 -8.88 5.60 29.87
N ILE A 264 -8.48 5.68 28.58
CA ILE A 264 -9.46 5.74 27.49
C ILE A 264 -10.18 4.41 27.26
N LYS A 265 -9.63 3.28 27.76
CA LYS A 265 -10.30 1.97 27.73
C LYS A 265 -11.53 1.93 28.63
N ASP A 266 -11.54 2.75 29.68
CA ASP A 266 -12.62 2.83 30.68
C ASP A 266 -13.47 4.11 30.51
N ASP A 267 -13.11 5.01 29.59
CA ASP A 267 -13.88 6.21 29.26
C ASP A 267 -15.16 5.85 28.50
N PRO A 268 -16.37 6.09 29.07
CA PRO A 268 -17.63 5.81 28.40
C PRO A 268 -17.85 6.63 27.12
N LYS A 269 -17.10 7.71 26.91
CA LYS A 269 -17.16 8.52 25.68
C LYS A 269 -16.30 7.96 24.55
N ASN A 270 -15.33 7.10 24.87
CA ASN A 270 -14.52 6.45 23.85
C ASN A 270 -15.29 5.25 23.30
N ILE A 271 -15.73 5.35 22.04
CA ILE A 271 -16.43 4.24 21.37
C ILE A 271 -15.47 3.16 20.84
N LEU A 272 -14.19 3.50 20.68
CA LEU A 272 -13.09 2.59 20.36
C LEU A 272 -12.47 2.03 21.65
N ASN A 273 -13.28 1.33 22.45
CA ASN A 273 -12.94 0.95 23.83
C ASN A 273 -12.56 -0.52 24.04
N SER A 274 -12.56 -1.34 22.98
CA SER A 274 -12.08 -2.71 23.15
C SER A 274 -10.57 -2.74 23.41
N PRO A 275 -10.06 -3.73 24.18
CA PRO A 275 -8.63 -3.91 24.42
C PRO A 275 -7.76 -3.78 23.16
N ALA A 276 -8.15 -4.44 22.07
CA ALA A 276 -7.42 -4.40 20.80
C ALA A 276 -7.48 -3.04 20.10
N GLN A 277 -8.62 -2.34 20.13
CA GLN A 277 -8.73 -1.00 19.55
C GLN A 277 -7.90 0.01 20.34
N VAL A 278 -7.93 -0.06 21.66
CA VAL A 278 -7.16 0.81 22.55
C VAL A 278 -5.65 0.56 22.40
N ASP A 279 -5.23 -0.70 22.27
CA ASP A 279 -3.85 -1.05 21.95
C ASP A 279 -3.41 -0.41 20.62
N ALA A 280 -4.30 -0.43 19.62
CA ALA A 280 -4.00 0.15 18.33
C ALA A 280 -3.94 1.69 18.37
N LEU A 281 -4.82 2.34 19.13
CA LEU A 281 -4.74 3.78 19.42
C LEU A 281 -3.41 4.14 20.12
N ALA A 282 -3.00 3.35 21.11
CA ALA A 282 -1.74 3.52 21.82
C ALA A 282 -0.53 3.39 20.87
N LYS A 283 -0.58 2.44 19.93
CA LYS A 283 0.46 2.25 18.91
C LYS A 283 0.54 3.42 17.91
N LEU A 284 -0.59 3.98 17.50
CA LEU A 284 -0.63 5.24 16.72
C LEU A 284 0.02 6.39 17.50
N ALA A 285 -0.20 6.45 18.82
CA ALA A 285 0.41 7.44 19.69
C ALA A 285 1.92 7.28 19.89
N LEU A 286 2.62 6.39 19.16
CA LEU A 286 4.08 6.46 19.04
C LEU A 286 4.53 7.40 17.90
N TYR A 287 3.66 7.70 16.95
CA TYR A 287 3.95 8.54 15.80
C TYR A 287 3.36 9.95 15.96
N GLN A 288 4.09 10.97 15.52
CA GLN A 288 3.59 12.33 15.37
C GLN A 288 2.73 12.40 14.09
N PRO A 289 1.41 12.61 14.21
CA PRO A 289 0.55 12.75 13.04
C PRO A 289 0.81 14.10 12.36
N VAL A 290 1.09 14.05 11.05
CA VAL A 290 1.24 15.22 10.18
C VAL A 290 0.19 15.15 9.08
N LEU A 291 -0.79 16.04 9.13
CA LEU A 291 -1.84 16.17 8.12
C LEU A 291 -1.34 17.08 7.01
N TYR A 292 -1.09 16.52 5.83
CA TYR A 292 -0.60 17.24 4.64
C TYR A 292 -1.71 17.34 3.60
N CYS A 293 -2.43 18.47 3.65
CA CYS A 293 -3.76 18.61 3.04
C CYS A 293 -3.72 19.46 1.77
N ASP A 294 -4.48 19.03 0.76
CA ASP A 294 -4.64 19.78 -0.48
C ASP A 294 -5.53 21.02 -0.28
N ASP A 295 -5.05 22.16 -0.76
CA ASP A 295 -5.71 23.46 -0.75
C ASP A 295 -5.69 24.12 -2.13
N SER A 296 -5.45 23.32 -3.18
CA SER A 296 -5.50 23.74 -4.59
C SER A 296 -6.92 24.17 -5.00
N GLY A 297 -7.02 24.78 -6.19
CA GLY A 297 -8.30 25.29 -6.70
C GLY A 297 -9.38 24.20 -6.85
N SER A 298 -9.00 22.98 -7.24
CA SER A 298 -9.92 21.87 -7.47
C SER A 298 -10.67 21.42 -6.21
N MET A 299 -10.11 21.68 -5.03
CA MET A 299 -10.78 21.42 -3.75
C MET A 299 -12.05 22.29 -3.56
N TRP A 300 -12.22 23.34 -4.38
CA TRP A 300 -13.31 24.31 -4.30
C TRP A 300 -14.31 24.22 -5.45
N ASP A 301 -14.03 23.45 -6.50
CA ASP A 301 -14.69 23.56 -7.82
C ASP A 301 -15.91 22.64 -8.01
N GLU A 302 -16.57 22.21 -6.93
CA GLU A 302 -17.82 21.42 -6.97
C GLU A 302 -19.00 22.20 -6.34
N ASP A 303 -20.21 21.93 -6.85
CA ASP A 303 -21.45 22.72 -6.77
C ASP A 303 -21.60 23.63 -5.52
N ASN A 304 -21.56 24.95 -5.76
CA ASN A 304 -21.76 25.95 -4.72
C ASN A 304 -23.25 26.04 -4.35
N GLY A 305 -23.71 25.12 -3.50
CA GLY A 305 -24.96 25.31 -2.76
C GLY A 305 -24.98 26.71 -2.11
N PRO A 306 -26.14 27.38 -2.02
CA PRO A 306 -26.20 28.79 -1.64
C PRO A 306 -25.62 29.00 -0.23
N GLY A 307 -24.54 29.79 -0.14
CA GLY A 307 -24.15 30.48 1.09
C GLY A 307 -22.89 30.05 1.86
N THR A 308 -21.98 29.21 1.31
CA THR A 308 -20.76 28.81 2.09
C THR A 308 -19.40 29.06 1.44
N ASN A 309 -19.32 29.46 0.16
CA ASN A 309 -18.06 29.68 -0.58
C ASN A 309 -17.03 28.52 -0.54
N LYS A 310 -17.42 27.30 -0.10
CA LYS A 310 -16.56 26.11 0.06
C LYS A 310 -17.06 24.98 -0.84
N GLY A 311 -16.18 24.32 -1.62
CA GLY A 311 -16.55 23.15 -2.44
C GLY A 311 -16.74 21.88 -1.60
N ASP A 312 -17.40 20.87 -2.17
CA ASP A 312 -17.72 19.61 -1.47
C ASP A 312 -16.49 18.82 -1.04
N ARG A 313 -15.44 18.79 -1.87
CA ARG A 313 -14.13 18.18 -1.53
C ARG A 313 -13.50 18.86 -0.33
N TRP A 314 -13.50 20.19 -0.30
CA TRP A 314 -12.99 20.96 0.84
C TRP A 314 -13.77 20.62 2.12
N ARG A 315 -15.10 20.63 2.09
CA ARG A 315 -15.93 20.28 3.26
C ARG A 315 -15.65 18.85 3.74
N SER A 316 -15.60 17.90 2.82
CA SER A 316 -15.30 16.49 3.14
C SER A 316 -13.90 16.32 3.72
N GLN A 317 -12.92 17.10 3.25
CA GLN A 317 -11.57 17.10 3.82
C GLN A 317 -11.58 17.59 5.27
N ILE A 318 -12.36 18.63 5.61
CA ILE A 318 -12.49 19.09 7.01
C ILE A 318 -12.97 17.95 7.90
N GLU A 319 -14.03 17.25 7.49
CA GLU A 319 -14.61 16.17 8.29
C GLU A 319 -13.63 15.00 8.45
N LEU A 320 -12.97 14.59 7.37
CA LEU A 320 -11.95 13.54 7.37
C LEU A 320 -10.76 13.89 8.27
N VAL A 321 -10.18 15.08 8.12
CA VAL A 321 -9.01 15.51 8.89
C VAL A 321 -9.37 15.66 10.37
N LYS A 322 -10.59 16.11 10.69
CA LYS A 322 -11.10 16.21 12.06
C LYS A 322 -11.20 14.84 12.74
N ILE A 323 -11.76 13.83 12.08
CA ILE A 323 -11.83 12.47 12.64
C ILE A 323 -10.46 11.81 12.71
N MET A 324 -9.60 12.01 11.70
CA MET A 324 -8.22 11.51 11.72
C MET A 324 -7.44 12.08 12.90
N SER A 325 -7.57 13.38 13.15
CA SER A 325 -6.95 14.03 14.32
C SER A 325 -7.45 13.43 15.63
N ASP A 326 -8.76 13.33 15.80
CA ASP A 326 -9.36 12.80 17.03
C ASP A 326 -8.91 11.36 17.36
N ILE A 327 -8.77 10.52 16.34
CA ILE A 327 -8.32 9.13 16.50
C ILE A 327 -6.82 9.06 16.77
N THR A 328 -6.00 9.74 15.97
CA THR A 328 -4.53 9.66 16.08
C THR A 328 -4.00 10.25 17.39
N THR A 329 -4.71 11.21 17.99
CA THR A 329 -4.26 11.86 19.23
C THR A 329 -4.92 11.31 20.49
N ARG A 330 -5.85 10.34 20.38
CA ARG A 330 -6.67 9.88 21.52
C ARG A 330 -5.86 9.30 22.69
N ALA A 331 -4.79 8.57 22.35
CA ALA A 331 -3.87 7.96 23.32
C ALA A 331 -2.57 8.78 23.52
N VAL A 332 -2.46 9.97 22.93
CA VAL A 332 -1.30 10.85 23.08
C VAL A 332 -1.37 11.57 24.43
N PRO A 333 -0.33 11.51 25.27
CA PRO A 333 -0.30 12.22 26.56
C PRO A 333 -0.08 13.74 26.39
N ASN A 334 -0.33 14.49 27.46
CA ASN A 334 0.00 15.93 27.58
C ASN A 334 -0.59 16.85 26.49
N ASN A 335 -1.77 16.49 25.95
CA ASN A 335 -2.46 17.24 24.88
C ASN A 335 -1.63 17.39 23.59
N GLY A 336 -0.72 16.47 23.28
CA GLY A 336 -0.06 16.44 21.97
C GLY A 336 -1.09 16.26 20.84
N GLY A 337 -0.97 17.07 19.80
CA GLY A 337 -1.94 17.15 18.70
C GLY A 337 -1.33 16.77 17.35
N CYS A 338 -2.02 17.13 16.26
CA CYS A 338 -1.50 16.94 14.91
C CYS A 338 -0.74 18.17 14.43
N HIS A 339 0.26 17.95 13.57
CA HIS A 339 0.81 19.02 12.75
C HIS A 339 -0.05 19.15 11.50
N LEU A 340 -0.44 20.37 11.13
CA LEU A 340 -1.20 20.65 9.92
C LEU A 340 -0.34 21.43 8.93
N ARG A 341 -0.25 20.92 7.71
CA ARG A 341 0.46 21.53 6.58
C ARG A 341 -0.47 21.52 5.37
N PHE A 342 -0.54 22.63 4.65
CA PHE A 342 -1.22 22.68 3.36
C PHE A 342 -0.21 22.59 2.22
N ILE A 343 -0.65 22.10 1.05
CA ILE A 343 0.21 22.01 -0.13
C ILE A 343 0.68 23.41 -0.55
N ASN A 344 -0.23 24.36 -0.76
CA ASN A 344 0.12 25.69 -1.25
C ASN A 344 0.48 26.66 -0.12
N LYS A 345 -0.33 26.79 0.93
CA LYS A 345 -0.01 27.70 2.04
C LYS A 345 0.88 27.03 3.08
N ASN A 346 2.06 27.60 3.28
CA ASN A 346 2.92 27.16 4.38
C ASN A 346 2.30 27.53 5.74
N THR A 347 2.25 26.56 6.65
CA THR A 347 1.73 26.71 8.02
C THR A 347 2.71 26.11 9.03
N PRO A 348 3.93 26.68 9.16
CA PRO A 348 5.00 26.08 9.96
C PRO A 348 4.67 26.04 11.46
N ASP A 349 3.84 26.96 11.92
CA ASP A 349 3.45 27.10 13.33
C ASP A 349 2.20 26.28 13.71
N SER A 350 1.54 25.65 12.74
CA SER A 350 0.36 24.80 12.96
C SER A 350 0.77 23.43 13.49
N ASN A 351 1.29 23.40 14.72
CA ASN A 351 1.76 22.20 15.41
C ASN A 351 0.88 21.89 16.61
N ASP A 352 0.82 20.61 16.98
CA ASP A 352 0.05 20.08 18.10
C ASP A 352 -1.41 20.57 18.19
N LEU A 353 -2.07 20.68 17.03
CA LEU A 353 -3.46 21.10 16.94
C LEU A 353 -4.41 19.94 17.32
N ASP A 354 -5.38 20.23 18.18
CA ASP A 354 -6.52 19.35 18.40
C ASP A 354 -7.54 19.43 17.25
N LYS A 355 -8.51 18.53 17.25
CA LYS A 355 -9.56 18.48 16.22
C LYS A 355 -10.35 19.78 16.05
N ASN A 356 -10.54 20.54 17.13
CA ASN A 356 -11.30 21.79 17.09
C ASN A 356 -10.44 22.92 16.50
N ALA A 357 -9.15 22.97 16.82
CA ALA A 357 -8.19 23.90 16.26
C ALA A 357 -7.95 23.64 14.78
N ILE A 358 -7.89 22.38 14.36
CA ILE A 358 -7.88 21.98 12.95
C ILE A 358 -9.13 22.48 12.24
N GLU A 359 -10.31 22.15 12.76
CA GLU A 359 -11.58 22.59 12.17
C GLU A 359 -11.68 24.11 12.05
N ARG A 360 -11.24 24.86 13.08
CA ARG A 360 -11.14 26.33 13.00
C ARG A 360 -10.18 26.79 11.91
N THR A 361 -8.98 26.19 11.83
CA THR A 361 -7.96 26.54 10.83
C THR A 361 -8.49 26.36 9.40
N PHE A 362 -9.18 25.25 9.12
CA PHE A 362 -9.83 25.03 7.84
C PHE A 362 -11.02 25.97 7.61
N ASN A 363 -11.77 26.30 8.65
CA ASN A 363 -12.96 27.12 8.50
C ASN A 363 -12.66 28.60 8.26
N GLU A 364 -11.59 29.10 8.87
CA GLU A 364 -11.04 30.44 8.69
C GLU A 364 -10.16 30.54 7.43
N TYR A 365 -9.91 29.41 6.76
CA TYR A 365 -9.17 29.36 5.51
C TYR A 365 -9.95 30.07 4.40
N GLY A 366 -9.31 31.05 3.75
CA GLY A 366 -9.84 31.70 2.55
C GLY A 366 -9.87 30.73 1.37
N ARG A 367 -10.61 31.07 0.30
CA ARG A 367 -10.65 30.22 -0.91
C ARG A 367 -9.23 29.96 -1.42
N GLY A 368 -8.88 28.69 -1.51
CA GLY A 368 -7.65 28.23 -2.14
C GLY A 368 -7.71 28.47 -3.64
N THR A 369 -6.63 29.03 -4.17
CA THR A 369 -6.40 29.21 -5.60
C THR A 369 -4.97 28.77 -5.85
N GLY A 370 -4.76 27.75 -6.67
CA GLY A 370 -3.41 27.24 -6.85
C GLY A 370 -3.37 25.89 -7.53
N ALA A 371 -2.15 25.52 -7.92
CA ALA A 371 -1.78 24.23 -8.45
C ALA A 371 -1.63 23.18 -7.31
N THR A 372 -1.11 22.01 -7.67
CA THR A 372 -0.88 20.89 -6.76
C THR A 372 0.60 20.43 -6.82
N PRO A 373 1.58 21.27 -6.43
CA PRO A 373 3.00 20.90 -6.40
C PRO A 373 3.32 20.04 -5.16
N ILE A 374 2.63 18.91 -5.04
CA ILE A 374 2.57 18.02 -3.88
C ILE A 374 3.96 17.49 -3.44
N GLY A 375 4.88 17.26 -4.36
CA GLY A 375 6.24 16.81 -4.07
C GLY A 375 7.15 17.94 -3.63
N THR A 376 7.18 19.04 -4.39
CA THR A 376 7.98 20.23 -4.05
C THR A 376 7.59 20.74 -2.67
N ARG A 377 6.29 20.81 -2.38
CA ARG A 377 5.78 21.31 -1.10
C ARG A 377 5.86 20.29 0.02
N LEU A 378 5.89 18.98 -0.27
CA LEU A 378 6.22 17.98 0.73
C LEU A 378 7.63 18.22 1.28
N ALA A 379 8.60 18.52 0.42
CA ALA A 379 9.95 18.89 0.84
C ALA A 379 9.90 20.14 1.74
N GLU A 380 9.38 21.26 1.24
CA GLU A 380 9.47 22.56 1.90
C GLU A 380 8.62 22.67 3.18
N HIS A 381 7.40 22.12 3.18
CA HIS A 381 6.43 22.35 4.25
C HIS A 381 6.47 21.24 5.32
N VAL A 382 6.98 20.05 4.98
CA VAL A 382 7.00 18.90 5.89
C VAL A 382 8.43 18.45 6.15
N LEU A 383 9.15 17.98 5.13
CA LEU A 383 10.41 17.26 5.34
C LEU A 383 11.53 18.19 5.78
N ASP A 384 11.70 19.37 5.18
CA ASP A 384 12.67 20.37 5.62
C ASP A 384 12.45 20.74 7.08
N GLN A 385 11.20 21.04 7.43
CA GLN A 385 10.84 21.55 8.75
C GLN A 385 10.92 20.51 9.87
N LEU A 386 10.59 19.25 9.57
CA LEU A 386 10.41 18.20 10.59
C LEU A 386 11.45 17.08 10.54
N VAL A 387 12.26 17.02 9.47
CA VAL A 387 13.21 15.91 9.22
C VAL A 387 14.57 16.43 8.79
N TYR A 388 14.68 17.05 7.61
CA TYR A 388 15.97 17.34 6.98
C TYR A 388 16.76 18.38 7.76
N ASN A 389 16.13 19.41 8.34
CA ASN A 389 16.84 20.36 9.20
C ASN A 389 17.52 19.67 10.38
N ASP A 390 16.83 18.73 11.05
CA ASP A 390 17.41 18.00 12.18
C ASP A 390 18.57 17.12 11.71
N LEU A 391 18.36 16.34 10.63
CA LEU A 391 19.40 15.47 10.09
C LEU A 391 20.64 16.26 9.61
N ASN A 392 20.45 17.39 8.94
CA ASN A 392 21.54 18.22 8.42
C ASN A 392 22.34 18.92 9.53
N LEU A 393 21.68 19.27 10.65
CA LEU A 393 22.34 19.84 11.83
C LEU A 393 22.96 18.76 12.74
N GLY A 394 22.77 17.48 12.43
CA GLY A 394 23.19 16.36 13.28
C GLY A 394 22.40 16.27 14.59
N THR A 395 21.23 16.91 14.66
CA THR A 395 20.29 16.77 15.77
C THR A 395 19.36 15.59 15.53
N GLN A 396 18.67 15.17 16.59
CA GLN A 396 17.80 14.01 16.54
C GLN A 396 16.38 14.43 16.13
N ILE A 397 15.80 13.75 15.13
CA ILE A 397 14.35 13.80 14.88
C ILE A 397 13.62 13.50 16.19
N LYS A 398 12.68 14.37 16.58
CA LYS A 398 12.06 14.32 17.92
C LYS A 398 11.21 13.07 18.15
N ARG A 399 10.44 12.66 17.14
CA ARG A 399 9.48 11.54 17.19
C ARG A 399 9.28 10.99 15.78
N PRO A 400 9.01 9.69 15.60
CA PRO A 400 8.65 9.15 14.29
C PRO A 400 7.44 9.87 13.70
N LEU A 401 7.40 10.08 12.38
CA LEU A 401 6.35 10.84 11.71
C LEU A 401 5.41 9.92 10.93
N LEU A 402 4.11 10.18 11.03
CA LEU A 402 3.10 9.63 10.13
C LEU A 402 2.54 10.78 9.29
N VAL A 403 3.03 10.92 8.06
CA VAL A 403 2.65 11.96 7.11
C VAL A 403 1.44 11.48 6.30
N MET A 404 0.27 12.04 6.60
CA MET A 404 -1.00 11.71 5.96
C MET A 404 -1.31 12.76 4.90
N CYS A 405 -1.02 12.42 3.66
CA CYS A 405 -1.32 13.23 2.50
C CYS A 405 -2.74 12.93 1.97
N ILE A 406 -3.52 14.00 1.76
CA ILE A 406 -4.86 13.95 1.19
C ILE A 406 -4.88 14.89 -0.02
N THR A 407 -5.24 14.37 -1.20
CA THR A 407 -5.34 15.16 -2.44
C THR A 407 -6.41 14.57 -3.36
N ASP A 408 -7.03 15.41 -4.17
CA ASP A 408 -8.02 15.01 -5.18
C ASP A 408 -7.41 14.76 -6.57
N GLY A 409 -6.11 15.03 -6.72
CA GLY A 409 -5.49 15.16 -8.04
C GLY A 409 -4.12 14.50 -8.16
N PHE A 410 -3.34 15.10 -9.07
CA PHE A 410 -2.00 14.68 -9.45
C PHE A 410 -1.07 15.90 -9.46
N PRO A 411 0.26 15.69 -9.51
CA PRO A 411 1.22 16.78 -9.47
C PRO A 411 1.03 17.76 -10.62
N THR A 412 0.95 19.05 -10.28
CA THR A 412 0.98 20.15 -11.24
C THR A 412 1.90 21.25 -10.71
N TRP A 413 2.61 21.94 -11.60
CA TRP A 413 3.59 22.98 -11.24
C TRP A 413 4.73 22.50 -10.32
N GLU A 414 5.16 21.23 -10.46
CA GLU A 414 6.33 20.72 -9.74
C GLU A 414 7.63 21.35 -10.23
N SER A 415 8.43 21.84 -9.28
CA SER A 415 9.79 22.31 -9.55
C SER A 415 10.77 21.15 -9.59
N ALA A 416 11.83 21.28 -10.39
CA ALA A 416 12.92 20.32 -10.42
C ALA A 416 13.57 20.14 -9.02
N MET A 417 13.96 18.90 -8.71
CA MET A 417 14.73 18.61 -7.48
C MET A 417 16.01 19.41 -7.42
N GLU A 418 16.38 19.88 -6.22
CA GLU A 418 17.61 20.63 -6.03
C GLU A 418 18.82 19.84 -6.57
N GLY A 419 19.61 20.48 -7.44
CA GLY A 419 20.75 19.85 -8.10
C GLY A 419 20.42 18.98 -9.32
N ALA A 420 19.15 18.85 -9.71
CA ALA A 420 18.75 18.22 -10.96
C ALA A 420 18.89 19.18 -12.15
N GLU A 421 19.18 18.65 -13.34
CA GLU A 421 19.10 19.43 -14.59
C GLU A 421 17.64 19.82 -14.86
N VAL A 422 17.37 21.12 -14.98
CA VAL A 422 16.03 21.65 -15.26
C VAL A 422 15.72 21.51 -16.74
N GLY A 423 14.78 20.62 -17.08
CA GLY A 423 14.26 20.44 -18.43
C GLY A 423 13.11 21.39 -18.76
N SER A 424 12.53 21.24 -19.97
CA SER A 424 11.28 21.92 -20.31
C SER A 424 10.10 21.34 -19.52
N SER A 425 9.23 22.18 -18.98
CA SER A 425 8.04 21.74 -18.27
C SER A 425 7.04 21.00 -19.17
N ASP A 426 6.28 20.07 -18.60
CA ASP A 426 5.17 19.40 -19.28
C ASP A 426 3.93 20.32 -19.44
N LYS A 427 2.85 19.79 -20.02
CA LYS A 427 1.58 20.53 -20.22
C LYS A 427 0.89 20.97 -18.92
N PHE A 428 1.30 20.45 -17.78
CA PHE A 428 0.82 20.81 -16.43
C PHE A 428 1.85 21.65 -15.67
N HIS A 429 2.82 22.22 -16.38
CA HIS A 429 3.89 23.06 -15.85
C HIS A 429 4.81 22.34 -14.86
N ASN A 430 4.91 21.01 -14.92
CA ASN A 430 5.88 20.26 -14.12
C ASN A 430 7.23 20.26 -14.81
N GLU A 431 8.26 20.78 -14.14
CA GLU A 431 9.67 20.52 -14.46
C GLU A 431 10.07 19.09 -14.04
N ASP A 432 9.44 18.56 -12.99
CA ASP A 432 9.66 17.19 -12.49
C ASP A 432 8.34 16.53 -12.04
N PRO A 433 7.60 15.88 -12.96
CA PRO A 433 6.32 15.23 -12.62
C PRO A 433 6.45 14.05 -11.64
N ASP A 434 7.67 13.56 -11.38
CA ASP A 434 7.93 12.46 -10.42
C ASP A 434 8.47 12.99 -9.07
N ARG A 435 8.40 14.31 -8.84
CA ARG A 435 9.00 14.98 -7.68
C ARG A 435 8.58 14.36 -6.34
N PHE A 436 7.30 14.07 -6.15
CA PHE A 436 6.78 13.47 -4.91
C PHE A 436 7.43 12.12 -4.59
N ARG A 437 7.52 11.23 -5.59
CA ARG A 437 8.17 9.93 -5.43
C ARG A 437 9.65 10.08 -5.08
N LYS A 438 10.34 10.97 -5.80
CA LYS A 438 11.76 11.24 -5.56
C LYS A 438 12.02 11.80 -4.17
N GLU A 439 11.14 12.65 -3.64
CA GLU A 439 11.27 13.16 -2.26
C GLU A 439 11.09 12.07 -1.21
N ILE A 440 10.16 11.13 -1.40
CA ILE A 440 10.05 9.97 -0.50
C ILE A 440 11.34 9.15 -0.54
N ARG A 441 11.90 8.86 -1.73
CA ARG A 441 13.18 8.15 -1.87
C ARG A 441 14.35 8.92 -1.24
N ARG A 442 14.39 10.24 -1.40
CA ARG A 442 15.40 11.11 -0.78
C ARG A 442 15.30 11.04 0.75
N CYS A 443 14.09 11.08 1.30
CA CYS A 443 13.85 10.94 2.72
C CYS A 443 14.38 9.60 3.24
N VAL A 444 14.00 8.49 2.59
CA VAL A 444 14.48 7.14 2.93
C VAL A 444 16.01 7.08 2.92
N LYS A 445 16.64 7.62 1.87
CA LYS A 445 18.10 7.66 1.76
C LYS A 445 18.75 8.48 2.89
N LEU A 446 18.21 9.66 3.20
CA LEU A 446 18.74 10.51 4.28
C LEU A 446 18.59 9.86 5.65
N LEU A 447 17.49 9.14 5.89
CA LEU A 447 17.30 8.34 7.10
C LEU A 447 18.39 7.26 7.19
N ASP A 448 18.61 6.49 6.12
CA ASP A 448 19.65 5.45 6.06
C ASP A 448 21.06 6.02 6.32
N ASP A 449 21.41 7.11 5.64
CA ASP A 449 22.71 7.77 5.76
C ASP A 449 22.95 8.30 7.20
N ASN A 450 21.89 8.58 7.96
CA ASN A 450 21.93 9.00 9.37
C ASN A 450 21.61 7.85 10.36
N GLY A 451 21.57 6.61 9.88
CA GLY A 451 21.36 5.41 10.68
C GLY A 451 19.97 5.28 11.30
N TYR A 452 18.95 5.91 10.72
CA TYR A 452 17.56 5.74 11.09
C TYR A 452 16.93 4.59 10.29
N ARG A 453 15.90 3.99 10.88
CA ARG A 453 15.04 3.01 10.23
C ARG A 453 14.07 3.69 9.28
N HIS A 454 13.69 3.03 8.18
CA HIS A 454 12.71 3.55 7.21
C HIS A 454 11.37 3.86 7.88
N GLU A 455 11.01 3.07 8.90
CA GLU A 455 9.81 3.25 9.71
C GLU A 455 9.80 4.52 10.58
N THR A 456 10.87 5.33 10.52
CA THR A 456 10.93 6.64 11.18
C THR A 456 9.99 7.66 10.53
N VAL A 457 9.81 7.62 9.22
CA VAL A 457 8.91 8.52 8.49
C VAL A 457 8.06 7.67 7.56
N LEU A 458 6.80 7.50 7.94
CA LEU A 458 5.81 6.77 7.16
C LEU A 458 4.88 7.76 6.45
N PHE A 459 4.49 7.43 5.24
CA PHE A 459 3.60 8.21 4.40
C PHE A 459 2.31 7.44 4.14
N SER A 460 1.19 8.14 4.18
CA SER A 460 -0.09 7.67 3.65
C SER A 460 -0.54 8.66 2.59
N LEU A 461 -0.89 8.19 1.40
CA LEU A 461 -1.47 9.02 0.34
C LEU A 461 -2.91 8.57 0.08
N SER A 462 -3.85 9.53 0.16
CA SER A 462 -5.28 9.24 0.07
C SER A 462 -5.99 10.13 -0.94
N ARG A 463 -6.86 9.54 -1.76
CA ARG A 463 -7.72 10.26 -2.70
C ARG A 463 -8.94 10.84 -2.00
N ILE A 464 -9.34 12.04 -2.39
CA ILE A 464 -10.62 12.66 -2.01
C ILE A 464 -11.33 13.21 -3.25
N GLY A 465 -12.65 13.20 -3.25
CA GLY A 465 -13.45 13.72 -4.35
C GLY A 465 -13.45 12.79 -5.58
N ASN A 466 -14.46 12.96 -6.43
CA ASN A 466 -14.56 12.20 -7.67
C ASN A 466 -14.14 13.07 -8.86
N MET A 467 -13.17 12.59 -9.62
CA MET A 467 -12.67 13.33 -10.77
C MET A 467 -13.47 12.95 -12.03
N THR A 468 -14.23 13.92 -12.55
CA THR A 468 -15.13 13.73 -13.70
C THR A 468 -14.47 13.98 -15.04
N ASP A 469 -13.40 14.76 -15.09
CA ASP A 469 -12.62 15.00 -16.32
C ASP A 469 -11.75 13.77 -16.65
N GLU A 470 -12.00 13.16 -17.82
CA GLU A 470 -11.32 11.93 -18.25
C GLU A 470 -9.81 12.14 -18.46
N SER A 471 -9.40 13.33 -18.90
CA SER A 471 -7.99 13.63 -19.17
C SER A 471 -7.22 13.76 -17.86
N HIS A 472 -7.80 14.44 -16.86
CA HIS A 472 -7.22 14.55 -15.52
C HIS A 472 -7.22 13.19 -14.81
N LYS A 473 -8.29 12.40 -14.98
CA LYS A 473 -8.37 11.01 -14.48
C LYS A 473 -7.24 10.13 -14.98
N LEU A 474 -6.93 10.20 -16.27
CA LEU A 474 -5.81 9.46 -16.83
C LEU A 474 -4.46 9.84 -16.19
N GLU A 475 -4.24 11.13 -15.92
CA GLU A 475 -2.98 11.61 -15.35
C GLU A 475 -2.87 11.31 -13.85
N ALA A 476 -3.97 11.39 -13.10
CA ALA A 476 -4.01 10.83 -11.75
C ALA A 476 -3.74 9.33 -11.75
N ASP A 477 -4.40 8.55 -12.59
CA ASP A 477 -4.14 7.11 -12.60
C ASP A 477 -2.67 6.79 -12.96
N ARG A 478 -2.03 7.55 -13.83
CA ARG A 478 -0.59 7.45 -14.09
C ARG A 478 0.28 7.79 -12.88
N PHE A 479 -0.03 8.89 -12.18
CA PHE A 479 0.69 9.27 -10.97
C PHE A 479 0.63 8.17 -9.91
N TRP A 480 -0.58 7.67 -9.63
CA TRP A 480 -0.81 6.64 -8.61
C TRP A 480 -0.25 5.27 -9.01
N ASP A 481 -0.43 4.83 -10.25
CA ASP A 481 0.18 3.58 -10.75
C ASP A 481 1.70 3.68 -10.80
N GLY A 482 2.22 4.88 -11.06
CA GLY A 482 3.62 5.21 -10.90
C GLY A 482 4.11 4.86 -9.51
N LEU A 483 3.51 5.43 -8.47
CA LEU A 483 3.86 5.16 -7.07
C LEU A 483 3.72 3.67 -6.71
N ARG A 484 2.65 2.99 -7.16
CA ARG A 484 2.41 1.54 -6.95
C ARG A 484 3.46 0.62 -7.57
N SER A 485 4.24 1.13 -8.52
CA SER A 485 5.20 0.33 -9.27
C SER A 485 6.62 0.41 -8.72
N ASP A 486 6.84 1.25 -7.71
CA ASP A 486 8.15 1.57 -7.15
C ASP A 486 8.46 0.78 -5.87
N ASP A 487 9.26 -0.27 -6.01
CA ASP A 487 9.64 -1.15 -4.91
C ASP A 487 10.46 -0.45 -3.81
N GLN A 488 11.08 0.70 -4.09
CA GLN A 488 11.91 1.42 -3.12
C GLN A 488 11.12 2.20 -2.07
N ILE A 489 9.83 2.46 -2.32
CA ILE A 489 8.99 3.25 -1.41
C ILE A 489 7.84 2.45 -0.81
N HIS A 490 7.60 1.21 -1.25
CA HIS A 490 6.47 0.40 -0.79
C HIS A 490 6.48 0.13 0.72
N ASP A 491 7.66 0.10 1.34
CA ASP A 491 7.79 -0.13 2.78
C ASP A 491 7.46 1.11 3.63
N VAL A 492 7.42 2.30 3.01
CA VAL A 492 7.17 3.58 3.70
C VAL A 492 5.98 4.35 3.19
N LEU A 493 5.45 4.05 2.00
CA LEU A 493 4.29 4.70 1.40
C LEU A 493 3.12 3.73 1.33
N PHE A 494 2.11 3.99 2.14
CA PHE A 494 0.80 3.38 2.02
C PHE A 494 -0.12 4.24 1.13
N MET A 495 -0.94 3.59 0.32
CA MET A 495 -1.91 4.28 -0.53
C MET A 495 -3.30 3.70 -0.29
N THR A 496 -4.29 4.56 -0.09
CA THR A 496 -5.68 4.10 0.02
C THR A 496 -6.17 3.63 -1.34
N GLU A 497 -6.86 2.50 -1.38
CA GLU A 497 -7.42 1.97 -2.64
C GLU A 497 -8.67 2.74 -3.09
N ASP A 498 -9.37 3.34 -2.14
CA ASP A 498 -10.66 3.98 -2.34
C ASP A 498 -10.61 5.50 -2.12
N ILE A 499 -11.60 6.18 -2.67
CA ILE A 499 -11.89 7.60 -2.45
C ILE A 499 -12.43 7.77 -1.02
N LEU A 500 -11.69 8.49 -0.17
CA LEU A 500 -11.93 8.51 1.28
C LEU A 500 -13.27 9.10 1.67
N ASP A 501 -13.67 10.22 1.08
CA ASP A 501 -14.92 10.92 1.36
C ASP A 501 -16.13 10.09 0.92
N ALA A 502 -16.05 9.40 -0.23
CA ALA A 502 -17.10 8.47 -0.63
C ALA A 502 -17.30 7.35 0.41
N LYS A 503 -16.21 6.82 0.97
CA LYS A 503 -16.27 5.83 2.05
C LYS A 503 -16.79 6.40 3.36
N PHE A 504 -16.35 7.61 3.72
CA PHE A 504 -16.79 8.33 4.89
C PHE A 504 -18.31 8.54 4.86
N HIS A 505 -18.84 9.08 3.76
CA HIS A 505 -20.27 9.34 3.57
C HIS A 505 -21.11 8.05 3.50
N ALA A 506 -20.50 6.92 3.13
CA ALA A 506 -21.17 5.61 3.17
C ALA A 506 -21.34 5.04 4.58
N LYS A 507 -20.67 5.59 5.61
CA LYS A 507 -20.80 5.11 7.00
C LYS A 507 -21.96 5.78 7.72
N GLN A 508 -22.93 4.95 8.10
CA GLN A 508 -24.13 5.38 8.81
C GLN A 508 -23.95 5.34 10.34
N ASP A 509 -23.07 4.47 10.84
CA ASP A 509 -22.80 4.30 12.27
C ASP A 509 -21.43 4.89 12.66
N GLN A 510 -21.39 5.63 13.77
CA GLN A 510 -20.20 6.31 14.25
C GLN A 510 -19.08 5.33 14.67
N LYS A 511 -19.43 4.19 15.26
CA LYS A 511 -18.44 3.18 15.67
C LYS A 511 -17.85 2.47 14.46
N ASP A 512 -18.65 2.19 13.45
CA ASP A 512 -18.17 1.65 12.17
C ASP A 512 -17.23 2.63 11.46
N LEU A 513 -17.60 3.92 11.46
CA LEU A 513 -16.79 5.00 10.90
C LEU A 513 -15.43 5.10 11.59
N GLU A 514 -15.41 5.18 12.93
CA GLU A 514 -14.16 5.28 13.69
C GLU A 514 -13.32 4.01 13.60
N THR A 515 -13.95 2.83 13.53
CA THR A 515 -13.22 1.56 13.36
C THR A 515 -12.55 1.49 11.98
N TRP A 516 -13.26 1.91 10.93
CA TRP A 516 -12.68 2.03 9.60
C TRP A 516 -11.51 3.01 9.57
N MET A 517 -11.71 4.19 10.15
CA MET A 517 -10.70 5.24 10.14
C MET A 517 -9.45 4.80 10.92
N LEU A 518 -9.62 4.22 12.11
CA LEU A 518 -8.53 3.61 12.88
C LEU A 518 -7.74 2.60 12.04
N THR A 519 -8.45 1.72 11.33
CA THR A 519 -7.83 0.70 10.47
C THR A 519 -7.04 1.33 9.32
N THR A 520 -7.60 2.37 8.70
CA THR A 520 -6.94 3.11 7.61
C THR A 520 -5.67 3.76 8.11
N LEU A 521 -5.72 4.42 9.26
CA LEU A 521 -4.58 5.10 9.89
C LEU A 521 -3.46 4.15 10.35
N LEU A 522 -3.80 2.91 10.69
CA LEU A 522 -2.84 1.87 11.08
C LEU A 522 -2.21 1.15 9.88
N SER A 523 -2.78 1.29 8.69
CA SER A 523 -2.31 0.55 7.51
C SER A 523 -0.85 0.85 7.12
N PRO A 524 -0.34 2.10 7.24
CA PRO A 524 1.08 2.39 7.04
C PRO A 524 1.99 1.71 8.08
N LEU A 525 1.46 1.36 9.26
CA LEU A 525 2.23 0.77 10.36
C LEU A 525 2.24 -0.77 10.32
N GLN A 526 1.64 -1.42 9.32
CA GLN A 526 1.47 -2.88 9.31
C GLN A 526 2.78 -3.66 9.53
N SER A 527 3.90 -3.21 8.99
CA SER A 527 5.22 -3.84 9.19
C SER A 527 5.69 -3.85 10.65
N LEU A 528 5.15 -2.97 11.49
CA LEU A 528 5.47 -2.83 12.91
C LEU A 528 4.52 -3.60 13.82
N LEU A 529 3.30 -3.83 13.31
CA LEU A 529 2.24 -4.56 14.01
C LEU A 529 2.41 -6.08 13.88
N TYR A 530 3.07 -6.52 12.81
CA TYR A 530 3.27 -7.93 12.45
C TYR A 530 4.74 -8.37 12.42
#